data_AF-A0A8S3WUF4-F1
#
_entry.id   AF-A0A8S3WUF4-F1
#
_cell.length_a   1.000
_cell.length_b   1.000
_cell.length_c   1.000
_cell.angle_alpha   90.00
_cell.angle_beta   90.00
_cell.angle_gamma   90.00
#
_symmetry.space_group_name_H-M   'P 1'
#
loop_
_entity.id
_entity.type
_entity.pdbx_description
1 polymer ?
#
loop_
_entity_poly.entity_id
_entity_poly.type
_entity_poly.pdbx_seq_one_letter_code
_entity_poly.pdbx_strand_id
1 'polypeptide(L)'
;MCEELNILKQGAEARLFICNYLGKPTLIKERFKKHYRHTDLDVSITKERIKNEARSIVRCKTAGVKTPTLYLVDFERRRIYMQHFENSITVKDFIINVVVKNEKEIDDALNFVAKQIGETVRKLHENNIIHGDLTTSNMLLVEKIPSNVQDDTTWFHYDNIELVMIDFGLSFIDTSTEDKGVDLYVLERALISTHNNFPDLFETILNSYKNFSRNNIKEIMSKFDEVRARDTMKLPLTQFLQLNLRQSNIKGFTAIRCLSTQEAIERRHHLFTLEKKRQLENVGRIEKIEVRYKGIPKDCTLVMNKDISTPYDCARHFSEWHMESSALALVDGSMYWDMHRPLTESCTLEFQTFNIPEPQQVNKAFWRTCSFMLGACATVAFKDNVAVKLHSFPGPDIRSGSFIYDVDLPTLPDWKPTPQEMHTLSAEYIKLTRQNDLIERLEVGQELALEMFVDNEHKTKQIPDIARTNGKVTLYKVGKHVDISKGPMISSSGQIGKVFVAAVHKLLGSPESDVKQLYRFQGVALPTGVILNHFAFSILTERAKKLNSARSPINPFVDTRESVEPQSIQAHA
;
A
#
# COMPACT_ATOMS: atom_id res chain seq x y z
N MET A 1 10.58 -6.28 -47.55
CA MET A 1 9.47 -5.34 -47.32
C MET A 1 8.69 -5.89 -46.12
N CYS A 2 8.55 -5.16 -45.02
CA CYS A 2 7.69 -5.62 -43.93
C CYS A 2 6.24 -5.27 -44.27
N GLU A 3 5.42 -6.31 -44.35
CA GLU A 3 3.96 -6.28 -44.39
C GLU A 3 3.38 -5.45 -43.22
N GLU A 4 2.15 -4.98 -43.37
CA GLU A 4 1.42 -4.23 -42.35
C GLU A 4 1.48 -4.93 -40.98
N LEU A 5 1.93 -4.21 -39.96
CA LEU A 5 2.07 -4.73 -38.61
C LEU A 5 0.71 -4.77 -37.92
N ASN A 6 0.12 -5.96 -37.82
CA ASN A 6 -1.14 -6.16 -37.11
C ASN A 6 -0.89 -6.22 -35.60
N ILE A 7 -1.53 -5.31 -34.84
CA ILE A 7 -1.44 -5.30 -33.38
C ILE A 7 -2.20 -6.51 -32.83
N LEU A 8 -1.51 -7.38 -32.10
CA LEU A 8 -2.11 -8.50 -31.37
C LEU A 8 -2.62 -8.05 -30.00
N LYS A 9 -1.77 -7.36 -29.24
CA LYS A 9 -2.08 -6.95 -27.85
C LYS A 9 -1.22 -5.78 -27.43
N GLN A 10 -1.77 -4.91 -26.57
CA GLN A 10 -1.05 -3.81 -25.96
C GLN A 10 -1.03 -3.95 -24.43
N GLY A 11 0.16 -4.05 -23.85
CA GLY A 11 0.36 -4.04 -22.39
C GLY A 11 0.76 -2.65 -21.88
N ALA A 12 1.16 -2.56 -20.61
CA ALA A 12 1.67 -1.32 -19.99
C ALA A 12 3.13 -0.99 -20.38
N GLU A 13 3.90 -2.00 -20.77
CA GLU A 13 5.33 -1.87 -21.09
C GLU A 13 5.66 -1.98 -22.58
N ALA A 14 4.84 -2.69 -23.36
CA ALA A 14 5.12 -3.01 -24.76
C ALA A 14 3.85 -3.21 -25.59
N ARG A 15 4.00 -3.11 -26.91
CA ARG A 15 3.04 -3.57 -27.93
C ARG A 15 3.52 -4.89 -28.53
N LEU A 16 2.60 -5.78 -28.79
CA LEU A 16 2.82 -7.03 -29.50
C LEU A 16 2.20 -6.93 -30.89
N PHE A 17 2.96 -7.27 -31.92
CA PHE A 17 2.50 -7.34 -33.30
C PHE A 17 2.74 -8.73 -33.88
N ILE A 18 1.88 -9.18 -34.80
CA ILE A 18 2.11 -10.38 -35.60
C ILE A 18 2.46 -9.96 -37.03
N CYS A 19 3.44 -10.63 -37.61
CA CYS A 19 3.80 -10.49 -39.03
C CYS A 19 4.50 -11.76 -39.54
N ASN A 20 4.75 -11.83 -40.85
CA ASN A 20 5.72 -12.77 -41.40
C ASN A 20 7.09 -12.10 -41.55
N TYR A 21 8.12 -12.66 -40.89
CA TYR A 21 9.50 -12.20 -41.02
C TYR A 21 10.33 -13.30 -41.68
N LEU A 22 10.87 -13.01 -42.87
CA LEU A 22 11.63 -13.97 -43.69
C LEU A 22 10.88 -15.30 -43.93
N GLY A 23 9.57 -15.20 -44.19
CA GLY A 23 8.70 -16.37 -44.44
C GLY A 23 8.36 -17.18 -43.18
N LYS A 24 8.63 -16.66 -41.98
CA LYS A 24 8.31 -17.32 -40.70
C LYS A 24 7.27 -16.53 -39.90
N PRO A 25 6.25 -17.19 -39.33
CA PRO A 25 5.32 -16.57 -38.39
C PRO A 25 6.08 -15.94 -37.21
N THR A 26 5.90 -14.62 -37.02
CA THR A 26 6.73 -13.84 -36.11
C THR A 26 5.90 -12.93 -35.22
N LEU A 27 6.22 -12.96 -33.93
CA LEU A 27 5.74 -12.03 -32.92
C LEU A 27 6.81 -10.96 -32.70
N ILE A 28 6.41 -9.70 -32.78
CA ILE A 28 7.26 -8.55 -32.49
C ILE A 28 6.82 -7.94 -31.16
N LYS A 29 7.74 -7.91 -30.18
CA LYS A 29 7.57 -7.17 -28.93
C LYS A 29 8.28 -5.82 -29.04
N GLU A 30 7.53 -4.73 -29.11
CA GLU A 30 8.03 -3.35 -29.17
C GLU A 30 7.86 -2.66 -27.82
N ARG A 31 8.96 -2.22 -27.20
CA ARG A 31 8.92 -1.48 -25.92
C ARG A 31 8.60 0.00 -26.14
N PHE A 32 7.78 0.57 -25.25
CA PHE A 32 7.39 1.98 -25.34
C PHE A 32 8.52 2.96 -25.04
N LYS A 33 8.47 4.14 -25.67
CA LYS A 33 9.22 5.31 -25.20
C LYS A 33 8.63 5.83 -23.91
N LYS A 34 9.43 5.89 -22.85
CA LYS A 34 9.00 6.49 -21.58
C LYS A 34 9.38 7.97 -21.60
N HIS A 35 8.41 8.82 -21.94
CA HIS A 35 8.61 10.27 -22.14
C HIS A 35 8.99 11.02 -20.85
N TYR A 36 8.79 10.40 -19.69
CA TYR A 36 9.20 10.93 -18.39
C TYR A 36 10.70 10.73 -18.08
N ARG A 37 11.43 9.91 -18.85
CA ARG A 37 12.86 9.68 -18.66
C ARG A 37 13.67 10.56 -19.61
N HIS A 38 14.84 11.00 -19.16
CA HIS A 38 15.83 11.61 -20.04
C HIS A 38 16.11 10.69 -21.24
N THR A 39 16.19 11.23 -22.45
CA THR A 39 16.25 10.45 -23.70
C THR A 39 17.39 9.43 -23.69
N ASP A 40 18.57 9.86 -23.27
CA ASP A 40 19.78 9.02 -23.31
C ASP A 40 19.69 7.90 -22.26
N LEU A 41 19.07 8.20 -21.11
CA LEU A 41 18.82 7.23 -20.06
C LEU A 41 17.76 6.21 -20.49
N ASP A 42 16.67 6.66 -21.14
CA ASP A 42 15.63 5.75 -21.66
C ASP A 42 16.20 4.80 -22.72
N VAL A 43 17.04 5.32 -23.63
CA VAL A 43 17.73 4.52 -24.65
C VAL A 43 18.65 3.51 -23.99
N SER A 44 19.48 3.93 -23.03
CA SER A 44 20.41 3.05 -22.32
C SER A 44 19.68 1.93 -21.57
N ILE A 45 18.70 2.27 -20.73
CA ILE A 45 17.93 1.31 -19.93
C ILE A 45 17.13 0.37 -20.84
N THR A 46 16.49 0.88 -21.89
CA THR A 46 15.69 0.05 -22.79
C THR A 46 16.58 -0.92 -23.57
N LYS A 47 17.74 -0.46 -24.03
CA LYS A 47 18.73 -1.32 -24.70
C LYS A 47 19.22 -2.44 -23.77
N GLU A 48 19.51 -2.12 -22.52
CA GLU A 48 19.91 -3.12 -21.52
C GLU A 48 18.80 -4.13 -21.24
N ARG A 49 17.56 -3.69 -21.05
CA ARG A 49 16.40 -4.57 -20.87
C ARG A 49 16.17 -5.51 -22.06
N ILE A 50 16.19 -4.98 -23.28
CA ILE A 50 16.04 -5.77 -24.51
C ILE A 50 17.16 -6.82 -24.62
N LYS A 51 18.40 -6.41 -24.32
CA LYS A 51 19.56 -7.30 -24.34
C LYS A 51 19.46 -8.39 -23.29
N ASN A 52 19.02 -8.07 -22.08
CA ASN A 52 18.83 -9.04 -21.00
C ASN A 52 17.73 -10.03 -21.34
N GLU A 53 16.57 -9.56 -21.81
CA GLU A 53 15.44 -10.41 -22.22
C GLU A 53 15.84 -11.38 -23.35
N ALA A 54 16.51 -10.88 -24.40
CA ALA A 54 17.00 -11.71 -25.49
C ALA A 54 18.03 -12.76 -25.02
N ARG A 55 18.95 -12.37 -24.14
CA ARG A 55 19.95 -13.30 -23.56
C ARG A 55 19.30 -14.36 -22.70
N SER A 56 18.31 -14.01 -21.90
CA SER A 56 17.58 -14.94 -21.05
C SER A 56 16.83 -15.98 -21.88
N ILE A 57 16.15 -15.58 -22.96
CA ILE A 57 15.50 -16.52 -23.90
C ILE A 57 16.51 -17.55 -24.44
N VAL A 58 17.66 -17.08 -24.93
CA VAL A 58 18.70 -17.97 -25.46
C VAL A 58 19.25 -18.90 -24.38
N ARG A 59 19.48 -18.40 -23.16
CA ARG A 59 19.97 -19.21 -22.03
C ARG A 59 18.98 -20.28 -21.62
N CYS A 60 17.70 -19.94 -21.50
CA CYS A 60 16.64 -20.91 -21.23
C CYS A 60 16.62 -22.01 -22.30
N LYS A 61 16.75 -21.63 -23.58
CA LYS A 61 16.81 -22.59 -24.69
C LYS A 61 18.02 -23.53 -24.58
N THR A 62 19.21 -23.00 -24.24
CA THR A 62 20.42 -23.81 -24.00
C THR A 62 20.27 -24.72 -22.79
N ALA A 63 19.52 -24.30 -21.76
CA ALA A 63 19.19 -25.09 -20.58
C ALA A 63 18.11 -26.17 -20.84
N GLY A 64 17.64 -26.32 -22.09
CA GLY A 64 16.61 -27.29 -22.45
C GLY A 64 15.18 -26.85 -22.10
N VAL A 65 14.98 -25.58 -21.72
CA VAL A 65 13.66 -24.98 -21.52
C VAL A 65 13.14 -24.43 -22.84
N LYS A 66 11.94 -24.86 -23.23
CA LYS A 66 11.31 -24.40 -24.47
C LYS A 66 10.95 -22.93 -24.34
N THR A 67 11.40 -22.14 -25.31
CA THR A 67 11.17 -20.70 -25.42
C THR A 67 11.06 -20.31 -26.90
N PRO A 68 10.44 -19.16 -27.22
CA PRO A 68 10.39 -18.67 -28.59
C PRO A 68 11.79 -18.56 -29.21
N THR A 69 11.93 -18.99 -30.47
CA THR A 69 13.17 -18.76 -31.20
C THR A 69 13.31 -17.29 -31.57
N LEU A 70 14.42 -16.65 -31.20
CA LEU A 70 14.70 -15.28 -31.61
C LEU A 70 15.11 -15.21 -33.08
N TYR A 71 14.52 -14.29 -33.83
CA TYR A 71 14.85 -14.03 -35.23
C TYR A 71 15.68 -12.76 -35.42
N LEU A 72 15.37 -11.70 -34.67
CA LEU A 72 16.09 -10.42 -34.73
C LEU A 72 15.91 -9.65 -33.41
N VAL A 73 16.95 -8.96 -32.98
CA VAL A 73 16.89 -7.98 -31.88
C VAL A 73 17.28 -6.61 -32.45
N ASP A 74 16.32 -5.69 -32.50
CA ASP A 74 16.48 -4.35 -33.05
C ASP A 74 16.46 -3.33 -31.91
N PHE A 75 17.64 -2.83 -31.55
CA PHE A 75 17.80 -1.84 -30.47
C PHE A 75 17.32 -0.44 -30.85
N GLU A 76 17.39 -0.08 -32.14
CA GLU A 76 17.01 1.26 -32.60
C GLU A 76 15.49 1.42 -32.57
N ARG A 77 14.77 0.40 -33.05
CA ARG A 77 13.30 0.38 -33.02
C ARG A 77 12.73 -0.16 -31.71
N ARG A 78 13.59 -0.64 -30.80
CA ARG A 78 13.21 -1.24 -29.50
C ARG A 78 12.32 -2.47 -29.65
N ARG A 79 12.67 -3.34 -30.60
CA ARG A 79 11.88 -4.50 -31.00
C ARG A 79 12.65 -5.80 -30.80
N ILE A 80 11.95 -6.82 -30.33
CA ILE A 80 12.41 -8.21 -30.36
C ILE A 80 11.49 -8.99 -31.28
N TYR A 81 12.05 -9.60 -32.31
CA TYR A 81 11.38 -10.48 -33.25
C TYR A 81 11.61 -11.91 -32.81
N MET A 82 10.53 -12.63 -32.51
CA MET A 82 10.58 -13.99 -32.02
C MET A 82 9.50 -14.85 -32.66
N GLN A 83 9.68 -16.16 -32.61
CA GLN A 83 8.72 -17.14 -33.11
C GLN A 83 7.32 -16.88 -32.56
N HIS A 84 6.33 -16.80 -33.45
CA HIS A 84 4.92 -16.83 -33.09
C HIS A 84 4.43 -18.28 -33.10
N PHE A 85 3.67 -18.68 -32.07
CA PHE A 85 3.05 -19.99 -31.98
C PHE A 85 1.56 -19.86 -32.32
N GLU A 86 1.18 -20.23 -33.54
CA GLU A 86 -0.19 -20.03 -34.06
C GLU A 86 -1.21 -20.91 -33.33
N ASN A 87 -0.89 -22.18 -33.10
CA ASN A 87 -1.70 -23.11 -32.32
C ASN A 87 -1.24 -23.13 -30.86
N SER A 88 -1.55 -22.08 -30.12
CA SER A 88 -1.19 -21.97 -28.70
C SER A 88 -2.26 -21.30 -27.86
N ILE A 89 -2.26 -21.63 -26.57
CA ILE A 89 -3.09 -20.98 -25.54
C ILE A 89 -2.23 -20.71 -24.31
N THR A 90 -2.56 -19.67 -23.53
CA THR A 90 -1.90 -19.48 -22.24
C THR A 90 -2.33 -20.56 -21.24
N VAL A 91 -1.44 -20.95 -20.32
CA VAL A 91 -1.82 -21.88 -19.23
C VAL A 91 -2.97 -21.30 -18.41
N LYS A 92 -3.02 -19.98 -18.23
CA LYS A 92 -4.13 -19.30 -17.59
C LYS A 92 -5.47 -19.57 -18.29
N ASP A 93 -5.55 -19.30 -19.59
CA ASP A 93 -6.80 -19.44 -20.33
C ASP A 93 -7.17 -20.91 -20.48
N PHE A 94 -6.18 -21.82 -20.58
CA PHE A 94 -6.40 -23.26 -20.54
C PHE A 94 -7.12 -23.68 -19.24
N ILE A 95 -6.56 -23.35 -18.07
CA ILE A 95 -7.17 -23.75 -16.79
C ILE A 95 -8.59 -23.18 -16.65
N ILE A 96 -8.83 -21.94 -17.10
CA ILE A 96 -10.17 -21.32 -17.07
C ILE A 96 -11.15 -22.06 -18.00
N ASN A 97 -10.74 -22.40 -19.22
CA ASN A 97 -11.62 -23.02 -20.21
C ASN A 97 -11.89 -24.51 -19.92
N VAL A 98 -10.95 -25.20 -19.28
CA VAL A 98 -11.08 -26.62 -18.90
C VAL A 98 -12.18 -26.82 -17.84
N VAL A 99 -12.49 -25.81 -17.00
CA VAL A 99 -13.58 -25.84 -16.00
C VAL A 99 -14.97 -26.10 -16.62
N VAL A 100 -15.13 -25.97 -17.93
CA VAL A 100 -16.42 -26.05 -18.63
C VAL A 100 -16.78 -27.47 -19.12
N LYS A 101 -15.93 -28.49 -18.91
CA LYS A 101 -16.12 -29.86 -19.47
C LYS A 101 -16.23 -30.97 -18.38
N ASN A 102 -16.40 -32.25 -18.77
CA ASN A 102 -16.62 -33.41 -17.88
C ASN A 102 -15.53 -33.61 -16.81
N GLU A 103 -15.91 -33.93 -15.56
CA GLU A 103 -15.04 -33.93 -14.37
C GLU A 103 -13.77 -34.81 -14.44
N LYS A 104 -13.83 -36.00 -15.07
CA LYS A 104 -12.73 -36.99 -14.95
C LYS A 104 -11.56 -36.76 -15.91
N GLU A 105 -11.82 -36.28 -17.14
CA GLU A 105 -10.75 -35.96 -18.12
C GLU A 105 -10.01 -34.66 -17.76
N ILE A 106 -10.65 -33.80 -16.97
CA ILE A 106 -10.09 -32.52 -16.48
C ILE A 106 -8.91 -32.77 -15.54
N ASP A 107 -9.07 -33.67 -14.57
CA ASP A 107 -8.05 -33.93 -13.57
C ASP A 107 -6.76 -34.47 -14.19
N ASP A 108 -6.87 -35.38 -15.17
CA ASP A 108 -5.71 -35.94 -15.86
C ASP A 108 -4.95 -34.85 -16.66
N ALA A 109 -5.67 -33.99 -17.37
CA ALA A 109 -5.07 -32.91 -18.15
C ALA A 109 -4.41 -31.84 -17.26
N LEU A 110 -5.05 -31.45 -16.16
CA LEU A 110 -4.49 -30.51 -15.19
C LEU A 110 -3.26 -31.08 -14.49
N ASN A 111 -3.30 -32.35 -14.09
CA ASN A 111 -2.16 -33.03 -13.49
C ASN A 111 -0.98 -33.13 -14.45
N PHE A 112 -1.22 -33.40 -15.73
CA PHE A 112 -0.18 -33.40 -16.76
C PHE A 112 0.47 -32.03 -16.91
N VAL A 113 -0.33 -30.97 -17.04
CA VAL A 113 0.19 -29.59 -17.16
C VAL A 113 0.94 -29.17 -15.90
N ALA A 114 0.40 -29.46 -14.71
CA ALA A 114 1.04 -29.22 -13.42
C ALA A 114 2.42 -29.88 -13.34
N LYS A 115 2.51 -31.15 -13.78
CA LYS A 115 3.77 -31.87 -13.83
C LYS A 115 4.78 -31.14 -14.74
N GLN A 116 4.37 -30.76 -15.95
CA GLN A 116 5.23 -30.05 -16.91
C GLN A 116 5.72 -28.70 -16.38
N ILE A 117 4.86 -27.96 -15.68
CA ILE A 117 5.25 -26.69 -15.04
C ILE A 117 6.32 -26.95 -13.99
N GLY A 118 6.10 -27.89 -13.07
CA GLY A 118 7.06 -28.21 -12.00
C GLY A 118 8.42 -28.62 -12.54
N GLU A 119 8.46 -29.49 -13.56
CA GLU A 119 9.70 -29.91 -14.22
C GLU A 119 10.41 -28.74 -14.93
N THR A 120 9.66 -27.87 -15.60
CA THR A 120 10.22 -26.74 -16.35
C THR A 120 10.80 -25.68 -15.42
N VAL A 121 10.08 -25.33 -14.34
CA VAL A 121 10.56 -24.41 -13.31
C VAL A 121 11.79 -24.98 -12.62
N ARG A 122 11.83 -26.30 -12.38
CA ARG A 122 13.01 -26.96 -11.82
C ARG A 122 14.22 -26.83 -12.73
N LYS A 123 14.07 -27.10 -14.03
CA LYS A 123 15.15 -26.93 -15.02
C LYS A 123 15.71 -25.50 -15.05
N LEU A 124 14.85 -24.48 -14.94
CA LEU A 124 15.28 -23.08 -14.83
C LEU A 124 16.18 -22.88 -13.60
N HIS A 125 15.70 -23.30 -12.42
CA HIS A 125 16.40 -23.11 -11.15
C HIS A 125 17.71 -23.92 -11.03
N GLU A 126 17.82 -25.06 -11.70
CA GLU A 126 19.08 -25.83 -11.78
C GLU A 126 20.14 -25.13 -12.63
N ASN A 127 19.72 -24.40 -13.64
CA ASN A 127 20.60 -23.60 -14.47
C ASN A 127 20.78 -22.17 -13.92
N ASN A 128 20.37 -21.93 -12.66
CA ASN A 128 20.47 -20.64 -11.96
C ASN A 128 19.72 -19.51 -12.70
N ILE A 129 18.67 -19.85 -13.43
CA ILE A 129 17.82 -18.90 -14.12
C ILE A 129 16.62 -18.63 -13.23
N ILE A 130 16.47 -17.37 -12.80
CA ILE A 130 15.31 -16.87 -12.07
C ILE A 130 14.43 -16.14 -13.07
N HIS A 131 13.14 -16.46 -13.12
CA HIS A 131 12.20 -15.84 -14.03
C HIS A 131 11.79 -14.43 -13.56
N GLY A 132 11.57 -14.25 -12.25
CA GLY A 132 11.23 -12.97 -11.61
C GLY A 132 9.78 -12.51 -11.80
N ASP A 133 8.98 -13.23 -12.60
CA ASP A 133 7.55 -12.96 -12.84
C ASP A 133 6.83 -14.25 -13.27
N LEU A 134 6.94 -15.28 -12.44
CA LEU A 134 6.50 -16.62 -12.77
C LEU A 134 4.97 -16.74 -12.60
N THR A 135 4.22 -16.44 -13.65
CA THR A 135 2.75 -16.51 -13.67
C THR A 135 2.23 -17.44 -14.77
N THR A 136 0.99 -17.94 -14.61
CA THR A 136 0.34 -18.79 -15.64
C THR A 136 0.04 -18.05 -16.95
N SER A 137 0.12 -16.72 -16.97
CA SER A 137 0.00 -15.92 -18.20
C SER A 137 1.32 -15.86 -19.00
N ASN A 138 2.45 -16.14 -18.35
CA ASN A 138 3.79 -16.16 -18.94
C ASN A 138 4.20 -17.59 -19.39
N MET A 139 3.22 -18.47 -19.55
CA MET A 139 3.38 -19.86 -19.99
C MET A 139 2.39 -20.16 -21.11
N LEU A 140 2.88 -20.74 -22.20
CA LEU A 140 2.07 -21.18 -23.33
C LEU A 140 2.04 -22.70 -23.41
N LEU A 141 0.86 -23.24 -23.68
CA LEU A 141 0.69 -24.61 -24.15
C LEU A 141 0.61 -24.57 -25.67
N VAL A 142 1.53 -25.27 -26.31
CA VAL A 142 1.69 -25.31 -27.77
C VAL A 142 1.47 -26.74 -28.25
N GLU A 143 0.74 -26.88 -29.35
CA GLU A 143 0.55 -28.17 -30.00
C GLU A 143 1.85 -28.64 -30.70
N LYS A 144 2.32 -29.86 -30.41
CA LYS A 144 3.57 -30.43 -30.97
C LYS A 144 3.41 -30.82 -32.44
N ILE A 145 2.27 -31.42 -32.79
CA ILE A 145 1.93 -31.84 -34.15
C ILE A 145 0.67 -31.08 -34.55
N PRO A 146 0.72 -30.14 -35.51
CA PRO A 146 -0.44 -29.35 -35.92
C PRO A 146 -1.57 -30.25 -36.37
N SER A 147 -2.69 -30.27 -35.65
CA SER A 147 -3.92 -30.85 -36.18
C SER A 147 -4.51 -29.84 -37.14
N ASN A 148 -4.67 -30.22 -38.43
CA ASN A 148 -5.22 -29.35 -39.48
C ASN A 148 -6.74 -29.09 -39.30
N VAL A 149 -7.24 -29.07 -38.06
CA VAL A 149 -8.66 -28.92 -37.72
C VAL A 149 -8.84 -27.54 -37.09
N GLN A 150 -9.42 -26.61 -37.86
CA GLN A 150 -9.88 -25.33 -37.34
C GLN A 150 -11.14 -25.52 -36.49
N ASP A 151 -11.22 -24.80 -35.38
CA ASP A 151 -12.42 -24.59 -34.55
C ASP A 151 -13.00 -25.78 -33.78
N ASP A 152 -12.19 -26.75 -33.36
CA ASP A 152 -12.64 -27.67 -32.32
C ASP A 152 -11.61 -27.86 -31.21
N THR A 153 -11.94 -27.42 -30.00
CA THR A 153 -11.17 -27.60 -28.75
C THR A 153 -10.89 -29.08 -28.38
N THR A 154 -11.16 -30.02 -29.29
CA THR A 154 -10.79 -31.45 -29.26
C THR A 154 -9.32 -31.71 -29.61
N TRP A 155 -8.56 -30.71 -30.10
CA TRP A 155 -7.11 -30.85 -30.35
C TRP A 155 -6.24 -30.94 -29.08
N PHE A 156 -6.82 -30.73 -27.89
CA PHE A 156 -6.13 -30.90 -26.60
C PHE A 156 -6.01 -32.38 -26.18
N HIS A 157 -5.40 -33.22 -27.03
CA HIS A 157 -4.86 -34.48 -26.55
C HIS A 157 -3.59 -34.18 -25.75
N TYR A 158 -3.61 -34.46 -24.44
CA TYR A 158 -2.54 -34.17 -23.48
C TYR A 158 -1.15 -34.64 -23.95
N ASP A 159 -1.08 -35.74 -24.71
CA ASP A 159 0.17 -36.27 -25.26
C ASP A 159 0.82 -35.35 -26.32
N ASN A 160 0.03 -34.51 -26.98
CA ASN A 160 0.46 -33.65 -28.09
C ASN A 160 0.76 -32.19 -27.68
N ILE A 161 0.91 -31.89 -26.39
CA ILE A 161 1.15 -30.52 -25.92
C ILE A 161 2.55 -30.37 -25.34
N GLU A 162 3.21 -29.25 -25.63
CA GLU A 162 4.43 -28.82 -24.96
C GLU A 162 4.28 -27.48 -24.24
N LEU A 163 4.93 -27.34 -23.09
CA LEU A 163 4.96 -26.10 -22.31
C LEU A 163 6.11 -25.22 -22.81
N VAL A 164 5.80 -23.98 -23.17
CA VAL A 164 6.76 -22.97 -23.61
C VAL A 164 6.73 -21.79 -22.64
N MET A 165 7.90 -21.41 -22.12
CA MET A 165 8.05 -20.24 -21.25
C MET A 165 8.21 -18.98 -22.09
N ILE A 166 7.50 -17.91 -21.71
CA ILE A 166 7.54 -16.61 -22.39
C ILE A 166 7.73 -15.47 -21.39
N ASP A 167 8.04 -14.28 -21.91
CA ASP A 167 8.27 -13.04 -21.14
C ASP A 167 9.34 -13.11 -20.04
N PHE A 168 10.60 -13.02 -20.47
CA PHE A 168 11.77 -12.99 -19.59
C PHE A 168 12.20 -11.57 -19.19
N GLY A 169 11.27 -10.59 -19.23
CA GLY A 169 11.57 -9.17 -19.04
C GLY A 169 12.15 -8.80 -17.66
N LEU A 170 11.88 -9.62 -16.64
CA LEU A 170 12.38 -9.47 -15.26
C LEU A 170 13.35 -10.57 -14.84
N SER A 171 13.75 -11.43 -15.77
CA SER A 171 14.62 -12.56 -15.47
C SER A 171 16.07 -12.14 -15.22
N PHE A 172 16.76 -12.91 -14.37
CA PHE A 172 18.17 -12.73 -14.06
C PHE A 172 18.82 -14.06 -13.70
N ILE A 173 20.16 -14.05 -13.58
CA ILE A 173 20.90 -15.23 -13.13
C ILE A 173 21.21 -15.06 -11.66
N ASP A 174 20.84 -16.06 -10.87
CA ASP A 174 21.25 -16.13 -9.48
C ASP A 174 21.37 -17.58 -8.99
N THR A 175 22.40 -17.79 -8.17
CA THR A 175 22.64 -19.04 -7.44
C THR A 175 21.86 -19.12 -6.14
N SER A 176 21.42 -17.98 -5.62
CA SER A 176 20.63 -17.81 -4.40
C SER A 176 19.44 -18.77 -4.33
N THR A 177 19.30 -19.46 -3.21
CA THR A 177 18.13 -20.30 -2.91
C THR A 177 16.92 -19.47 -2.49
N GLU A 178 17.13 -18.21 -2.09
CA GLU A 178 16.07 -17.26 -1.72
C GLU A 178 15.27 -16.84 -2.95
N ASP A 179 15.94 -16.41 -4.03
CA ASP A 179 15.28 -15.97 -5.26
C ASP A 179 14.52 -17.11 -5.96
N LYS A 180 15.03 -18.34 -5.87
CA LYS A 180 14.32 -19.55 -6.30
C LYS A 180 13.06 -19.81 -5.48
N GLY A 181 13.13 -19.54 -4.17
CA GLY A 181 11.98 -19.58 -3.28
C GLY A 181 10.95 -18.49 -3.59
N VAL A 182 11.40 -17.27 -3.90
CA VAL A 182 10.54 -16.16 -4.33
C VAL A 182 9.81 -16.50 -5.63
N ASP A 183 10.49 -17.06 -6.64
CA ASP A 183 9.85 -17.49 -7.90
C ASP A 183 8.73 -18.51 -7.66
N LEU A 184 8.97 -19.54 -6.82
CA LEU A 184 7.95 -20.53 -6.45
C LEU A 184 6.77 -19.88 -5.72
N TYR A 185 7.05 -18.90 -4.85
CA TYR A 185 6.02 -18.14 -4.14
C TYR A 185 5.18 -17.27 -5.07
N VAL A 186 5.80 -16.59 -6.04
CA VAL A 186 5.06 -15.82 -7.07
C VAL A 186 4.13 -16.74 -7.86
N LEU A 187 4.59 -17.94 -8.23
CA LEU A 187 3.76 -18.93 -8.91
C LEU A 187 2.58 -19.42 -8.05
N GLU A 188 2.83 -19.73 -6.77
CA GLU A 188 1.78 -20.09 -5.81
C GLU A 188 0.70 -19.01 -5.76
N ARG A 189 1.11 -17.75 -5.60
CA ARG A 189 0.18 -16.61 -5.52
C ARG A 189 -0.59 -16.40 -6.82
N ALA A 190 0.06 -16.57 -7.97
CA ALA A 190 -0.60 -16.46 -9.27
C ALA A 190 -1.69 -17.52 -9.45
N LEU A 191 -1.45 -18.76 -8.99
CA LEU A 191 -2.43 -19.84 -9.01
C LEU A 191 -3.58 -19.58 -8.03
N ILE A 192 -3.27 -19.23 -6.78
CA ILE A 192 -4.28 -18.92 -5.75
C ILE A 192 -5.16 -17.72 -6.14
N SER A 193 -4.66 -16.78 -6.93
CA SER A 193 -5.42 -15.60 -7.35
C SER A 193 -6.28 -15.82 -8.60
N THR A 194 -5.84 -16.70 -9.50
CA THR A 194 -6.46 -16.85 -10.82
C THR A 194 -7.29 -18.12 -10.93
N HIS A 195 -6.95 -19.16 -10.15
CA HIS A 195 -7.43 -20.52 -10.31
C HIS A 195 -7.88 -21.14 -8.97
N ASN A 196 -8.68 -20.41 -8.20
CA ASN A 196 -9.12 -20.81 -6.85
C ASN A 196 -9.92 -22.12 -6.80
N ASN A 197 -10.39 -22.60 -7.95
CA ASN A 197 -11.19 -23.82 -8.06
C ASN A 197 -10.34 -25.10 -7.94
N PHE A 198 -9.01 -25.00 -8.08
CA PHE A 198 -8.09 -26.14 -8.02
C PHE A 198 -7.00 -25.93 -6.95
N PRO A 199 -7.35 -26.03 -5.64
CA PRO A 199 -6.41 -25.73 -4.55
C PRO A 199 -5.18 -26.65 -4.55
N ASP A 200 -5.33 -27.89 -4.99
CA ASP A 200 -4.26 -28.90 -4.97
C ASP A 200 -3.29 -28.78 -6.17
N LEU A 201 -3.59 -27.92 -7.14
CA LEU A 201 -2.80 -27.79 -8.37
C LEU A 201 -1.36 -27.37 -8.09
N PHE A 202 -1.15 -26.46 -7.14
CA PHE A 202 0.19 -26.02 -6.76
C PHE A 202 0.97 -27.14 -6.05
N GLU A 203 0.31 -27.95 -5.22
CA GLU A 203 0.97 -29.09 -4.57
C GLU A 203 1.44 -30.13 -5.60
N THR A 204 0.65 -30.38 -6.66
CA THR A 204 1.08 -31.24 -7.78
C THR A 204 2.30 -30.65 -8.51
N ILE A 205 2.30 -29.34 -8.78
CA ILE A 205 3.45 -28.64 -9.39
C ILE A 205 4.68 -28.77 -8.48
N LEU A 206 4.52 -28.52 -7.19
CA LEU A 206 5.60 -28.53 -6.20
C LEU A 206 6.18 -29.93 -6.01
N ASN A 207 5.35 -30.97 -6.02
CA ASN A 207 5.79 -32.36 -5.97
C ASN A 207 6.59 -32.72 -7.24
N SER A 208 6.14 -32.30 -8.42
CA SER A 208 6.90 -32.48 -9.66
C SER A 208 8.25 -31.75 -9.61
N TYR A 209 8.27 -30.50 -9.14
CA TYR A 209 9.48 -29.71 -8.96
C TYR A 209 10.49 -30.41 -8.03
N LYS A 210 10.02 -31.01 -6.92
CA LYS A 210 10.84 -31.76 -5.96
C LYS A 210 11.39 -33.06 -6.55
N ASN A 211 10.59 -33.75 -7.37
CA ASN A 211 10.92 -35.08 -7.89
C ASN A 211 11.84 -35.06 -9.11
N PHE A 212 11.82 -33.97 -9.89
CA PHE A 212 12.62 -33.86 -11.11
C PHE A 212 14.14 -33.91 -10.83
N SER A 213 14.61 -33.37 -9.70
CA SER A 213 16.01 -33.50 -9.27
C SER A 213 16.21 -33.21 -7.78
N ARG A 214 17.18 -33.89 -7.16
CA ARG A 214 17.44 -33.87 -5.71
C ARG A 214 18.41 -32.77 -5.24
N ASN A 215 19.08 -32.06 -6.15
CA ASN A 215 20.13 -31.10 -5.77
C ASN A 215 19.56 -29.83 -5.11
N ASN A 216 20.05 -29.48 -3.92
CA ASN A 216 19.70 -28.26 -3.17
C ASN A 216 18.19 -28.08 -2.91
N ILE A 217 17.38 -29.15 -3.06
CA ILE A 217 15.92 -29.07 -2.94
C ILE A 217 15.51 -28.71 -1.50
N LYS A 218 16.19 -29.27 -0.50
CA LYS A 218 15.90 -29.01 0.92
C LYS A 218 16.08 -27.53 1.28
N GLU A 219 17.16 -26.92 0.78
CA GLU A 219 17.45 -25.50 1.02
C GLU A 219 16.46 -24.59 0.30
N ILE A 220 16.14 -24.89 -0.96
CA ILE A 220 15.15 -24.12 -1.73
C ILE A 220 13.77 -24.22 -1.08
N MET A 221 13.37 -25.41 -0.62
CA MET A 221 12.09 -25.60 0.09
C MET A 221 12.07 -24.84 1.42
N SER A 222 13.16 -24.90 2.20
CA SER A 222 13.27 -24.12 3.43
C SER A 222 13.15 -22.62 3.16
N LYS A 223 13.78 -22.11 2.10
CA LYS A 223 13.68 -20.70 1.71
C LYS A 223 12.30 -20.34 1.17
N PHE A 224 11.69 -21.21 0.38
CA PHE A 224 10.31 -21.04 -0.04
C PHE A 224 9.37 -20.96 1.16
N ASP A 225 9.49 -21.86 2.14
CA ASP A 225 8.68 -21.82 3.36
C ASP A 225 8.99 -20.59 4.22
N GLU A 226 10.24 -20.13 4.29
CA GLU A 226 10.58 -18.84 4.91
C GLU A 226 9.93 -17.65 4.19
N VAL A 227 10.00 -17.58 2.86
CA VAL A 227 9.38 -16.51 2.06
C VAL A 227 7.86 -16.55 2.22
N ARG A 228 7.28 -17.74 2.13
CA ARG A 228 5.88 -18.01 2.40
C ARG A 228 5.52 -17.59 3.82
N ALA A 229 6.36 -17.86 4.83
CA ALA A 229 6.19 -17.44 6.23
C ALA A 229 6.29 -15.93 6.43
N ARG A 230 7.24 -15.25 5.77
CA ARG A 230 7.42 -13.79 5.86
C ARG A 230 6.22 -13.05 5.29
N ASP A 231 5.63 -13.55 4.19
CA ASP A 231 4.39 -13.00 3.67
C ASP A 231 3.13 -13.62 4.28
N THR A 232 3.14 -14.82 4.88
CA THR A 232 2.04 -15.29 5.77
C THR A 232 2.05 -14.63 7.13
N MET A 233 3.15 -13.98 7.56
CA MET A 233 3.13 -12.94 8.59
C MET A 233 2.51 -11.63 8.09
N LYS A 234 2.32 -11.46 6.76
CA LYS A 234 1.44 -10.45 6.14
C LYS A 234 0.06 -11.01 5.72
N LEU A 235 -0.14 -12.34 5.72
CA LEU A 235 -1.32 -13.06 5.26
C LEU A 235 -2.08 -13.93 6.31
N PRO A 236 -1.95 -13.79 7.66
CA PRO A 236 -2.60 -14.73 8.57
C PRO A 236 -3.98 -14.22 9.04
N LEU A 237 -4.78 -13.59 8.17
CA LEU A 237 -6.14 -13.15 8.53
C LEU A 237 -7.16 -13.35 7.41
N THR A 238 -6.78 -13.21 6.14
CA THR A 238 -7.73 -13.32 5.02
C THR A 238 -8.27 -14.74 4.82
N GLN A 239 -7.44 -15.77 4.99
CA GLN A 239 -7.87 -17.16 4.80
C GLN A 239 -8.56 -17.73 6.05
N PHE A 240 -8.13 -17.32 7.25
CA PHE A 240 -8.79 -17.66 8.51
C PHE A 240 -10.19 -17.02 8.60
N LEU A 241 -10.39 -15.82 8.03
CA LEU A 241 -11.71 -15.17 7.99
C LEU A 241 -12.60 -15.67 6.85
N GLN A 242 -12.06 -15.99 5.65
CA GLN A 242 -12.88 -16.54 4.55
C GLN A 242 -13.39 -17.96 4.81
N LEU A 243 -12.62 -18.81 5.50
CA LEU A 243 -13.09 -20.14 5.93
C LEU A 243 -14.17 -20.04 7.01
N ASN A 244 -14.06 -19.07 7.93
CA ASN A 244 -15.06 -18.85 8.98
C ASN A 244 -16.35 -18.16 8.47
N LEU A 245 -16.26 -17.32 7.44
CA LEU A 245 -17.43 -16.69 6.82
C LEU A 245 -18.29 -17.67 6.00
N ARG A 246 -17.73 -18.81 5.57
CA ARG A 246 -18.51 -19.88 4.92
C ARG A 246 -19.17 -20.85 5.92
N GLN A 247 -18.79 -20.80 7.20
CA GLN A 247 -19.37 -21.67 8.25
C GLN A 247 -20.41 -20.95 9.13
N SER A 248 -20.56 -19.64 9.07
CA SER A 248 -21.49 -18.90 9.91
C SER A 248 -22.80 -18.54 9.19
N ASN A 249 -23.64 -19.55 8.98
CA ASN A 249 -25.07 -19.35 8.79
C ASN A 249 -25.76 -19.39 10.18
N ILE A 250 -25.28 -18.60 11.14
CA ILE A 250 -25.86 -18.52 12.50
C ILE A 250 -25.75 -17.07 12.99
N LYS A 251 -26.92 -16.53 13.36
CA LYS A 251 -27.10 -15.25 14.04
C LYS A 251 -26.20 -15.15 15.29
N GLY A 252 -25.38 -14.11 15.37
CA GLY A 252 -24.62 -13.75 16.58
C GLY A 252 -23.15 -13.50 16.30
N PHE A 253 -22.80 -12.27 15.92
CA PHE A 253 -21.41 -11.82 15.89
C PHE A 253 -20.95 -11.57 17.34
N THR A 254 -20.40 -12.60 17.98
CA THR A 254 -19.69 -12.46 19.26
C THR A 254 -18.20 -12.22 19.02
N ALA A 255 -17.69 -11.23 19.77
CA ALA A 255 -16.39 -10.57 19.63
C ALA A 255 -15.16 -11.50 19.57
N ILE A 256 -14.36 -11.36 18.50
CA ILE A 256 -12.97 -11.80 18.50
C ILE A 256 -12.17 -10.73 19.27
N ARG A 257 -11.69 -11.06 20.48
CA ARG A 257 -10.75 -10.21 21.23
C ARG A 257 -9.36 -10.32 20.58
N CYS A 258 -8.71 -9.19 20.32
CA CYS A 258 -7.31 -9.17 19.88
C CYS A 258 -6.41 -9.62 21.05
N LEU A 259 -5.42 -10.48 20.80
CA LEU A 259 -4.53 -11.00 21.83
C LEU A 259 -3.33 -10.06 22.08
N SER A 260 -2.98 -9.22 21.09
CA SER A 260 -1.90 -8.22 21.21
C SER A 260 -2.26 -6.86 20.59
N THR A 261 -1.53 -5.82 21.01
CA THR A 261 -1.63 -4.46 20.43
C THR A 261 -1.33 -4.47 18.93
N GLN A 262 -0.36 -5.27 18.50
CA GLN A 262 0.03 -5.36 17.09
C GLN A 262 -1.07 -5.99 16.23
N GLU A 263 -1.71 -7.07 16.72
CA GLU A 263 -2.87 -7.66 16.06
C GLU A 263 -4.02 -6.68 15.91
N ALA A 264 -4.28 -5.86 16.94
CA ALA A 264 -5.32 -4.83 16.89
C ALA A 264 -5.00 -3.73 15.84
N ILE A 265 -3.73 -3.36 15.68
CA ILE A 265 -3.29 -2.42 14.63
C ILE A 265 -3.51 -3.03 13.24
N GLU A 266 -3.04 -4.27 13.03
CA GLU A 266 -3.19 -4.96 11.73
C GLU A 266 -4.67 -5.18 11.36
N ARG A 267 -5.49 -5.59 12.34
CA ARG A 267 -6.94 -5.74 12.15
C ARG A 267 -7.59 -4.41 11.74
N ARG A 268 -7.27 -3.31 12.44
CA ARG A 268 -7.79 -1.98 12.09
C ARG A 268 -7.36 -1.54 10.70
N HIS A 269 -6.08 -1.72 10.37
CA HIS A 269 -5.54 -1.43 9.05
C HIS A 269 -6.28 -2.23 7.95
N HIS A 270 -6.54 -3.51 8.20
CA HIS A 270 -7.26 -4.37 7.26
C HIS A 270 -8.72 -3.92 7.06
N LEU A 271 -9.46 -3.68 8.15
CA LEU A 271 -10.84 -3.19 8.09
C LEU A 271 -10.93 -1.85 7.36
N PHE A 272 -10.00 -0.92 7.62
CA PHE A 272 -9.91 0.35 6.90
C PHE A 272 -9.73 0.12 5.39
N THR A 273 -8.83 -0.79 5.00
CA THR A 273 -8.54 -1.08 3.60
C THR A 273 -9.73 -1.73 2.89
N LEU A 274 -10.41 -2.68 3.54
CA LEU A 274 -11.62 -3.31 3.03
C LEU A 274 -12.74 -2.29 2.83
N GLU A 275 -12.99 -1.45 3.83
CA GLU A 275 -14.04 -0.44 3.76
C GLU A 275 -13.75 0.59 2.68
N LYS A 276 -12.51 1.06 2.56
CA LYS A 276 -12.10 1.95 1.48
C LYS A 276 -12.34 1.32 0.10
N LYS A 277 -12.01 0.04 -0.05
CA LYS A 277 -12.25 -0.71 -1.30
C LYS A 277 -13.76 -0.83 -1.59
N ARG A 278 -14.57 -1.17 -0.58
CA ARG A 278 -16.03 -1.23 -0.68
C ARG A 278 -16.62 0.11 -1.11
N GLN A 279 -16.19 1.21 -0.51
CA GLN A 279 -16.65 2.55 -0.87
C GLN A 279 -16.29 2.90 -2.31
N LEU A 280 -15.10 2.50 -2.78
CA LEU A 280 -14.68 2.70 -4.16
C LEU A 280 -15.46 1.83 -5.16
N GLU A 281 -15.73 0.56 -4.82
CA GLU A 281 -16.54 -0.36 -5.64
C GLU A 281 -18.02 0.07 -5.72
N ASN A 282 -18.52 0.75 -4.69
CA ASN A 282 -19.85 1.37 -4.68
C ASN A 282 -19.95 2.62 -5.55
N VAL A 283 -18.82 3.22 -5.95
CA VAL A 283 -18.83 4.27 -6.97
C VAL A 283 -19.19 3.59 -8.29
N GLY A 284 -20.45 3.72 -8.69
CA GLY A 284 -21.00 3.04 -9.86
C GLY A 284 -20.40 3.56 -11.17
N ARG A 285 -21.23 4.22 -11.99
CA ARG A 285 -20.75 4.77 -13.26
C ARG A 285 -19.83 5.97 -12.99
N ILE A 286 -18.66 5.98 -13.63
CA ILE A 286 -17.72 7.10 -13.54
C ILE A 286 -18.36 8.36 -14.14
N GLU A 287 -18.67 9.33 -13.28
CA GLU A 287 -19.11 10.68 -13.65
C GLU A 287 -17.90 11.63 -13.71
N LYS A 288 -17.97 12.61 -14.63
CA LYS A 288 -16.93 13.64 -14.79
C LYS A 288 -17.33 14.93 -14.10
N ILE A 289 -16.38 15.56 -13.42
CA ILE A 289 -16.53 16.88 -12.80
C ILE A 289 -15.48 17.83 -13.36
N GLU A 290 -15.82 19.12 -13.39
CA GLU A 290 -14.90 20.18 -13.78
C GLU A 290 -14.32 20.84 -12.53
N VAL A 291 -13.00 20.79 -12.40
CA VAL A 291 -12.24 21.40 -11.30
C VAL A 291 -11.51 22.61 -11.84
N ARG A 292 -11.94 23.80 -11.46
CA ARG A 292 -11.31 25.07 -11.85
C ARG A 292 -10.16 25.38 -10.90
N TYR A 293 -8.95 25.03 -11.29
CA TYR A 293 -7.74 25.36 -10.55
C TYR A 293 -7.40 26.84 -10.67
N LYS A 294 -7.14 27.49 -9.53
CA LYS A 294 -6.64 28.86 -9.45
C LYS A 294 -5.27 28.85 -8.78
N GLY A 295 -4.28 29.43 -9.43
CA GLY A 295 -2.94 29.52 -8.89
C GLY A 295 -1.82 29.36 -9.91
N ILE A 296 -0.61 29.19 -9.38
CA ILE A 296 0.62 29.05 -10.17
C ILE A 296 0.69 27.61 -10.71
N PRO A 297 1.15 27.36 -11.96
CA PRO A 297 1.69 28.31 -12.92
C PRO A 297 0.64 29.12 -13.70
N LYS A 298 -0.56 28.59 -13.87
CA LYS A 298 -1.67 29.27 -14.54
C LYS A 298 -3.00 28.64 -14.14
N ASP A 299 -4.03 29.49 -14.02
CA ASP A 299 -5.42 29.05 -13.88
C ASP A 299 -5.84 28.15 -15.05
N CYS A 300 -6.46 27.02 -14.73
CA CYS A 300 -6.94 26.07 -15.73
C CYS A 300 -8.11 25.23 -15.22
N THR A 301 -8.85 24.63 -16.14
CA THR A 301 -9.92 23.67 -15.81
C THR A 301 -9.41 22.25 -16.03
N LEU A 302 -9.51 21.41 -15.00
CA LEU A 302 -9.21 19.99 -15.04
C LEU A 302 -10.52 19.20 -15.09
N VAL A 303 -10.57 18.15 -15.91
CA VAL A 303 -11.70 17.23 -15.97
C VAL A 303 -11.37 15.97 -15.17
N MET A 304 -11.98 15.84 -14.00
CA MET A 304 -11.67 14.80 -13.01
C MET A 304 -12.83 13.82 -12.86
N ASN A 305 -12.59 12.69 -12.19
CA ASN A 305 -13.63 11.70 -11.88
C ASN A 305 -14.27 12.04 -10.53
N LYS A 306 -15.60 12.15 -10.51
CA LYS A 306 -16.37 12.34 -9.28
C LYS A 306 -16.19 11.17 -8.32
N ASP A 307 -16.10 11.45 -7.02
CA ASP A 307 -15.97 10.48 -5.92
C ASP A 307 -14.73 9.56 -5.98
N ILE A 308 -13.83 9.82 -6.94
CA ILE A 308 -12.61 9.03 -7.18
C ILE A 308 -11.38 9.95 -7.16
N SER A 309 -11.40 11.00 -7.98
CA SER A 309 -10.27 11.91 -8.10
C SER A 309 -10.14 12.82 -6.88
N THR A 310 -8.90 13.07 -6.49
CA THR A 310 -8.55 13.87 -5.32
C THR A 310 -7.83 15.16 -5.70
N PRO A 311 -7.73 16.16 -4.79
CA PRO A 311 -6.84 17.30 -5.01
C PRO A 311 -5.40 16.91 -5.28
N TYR A 312 -4.92 15.81 -4.68
CA TYR A 312 -3.60 15.26 -4.96
C TYR A 312 -3.47 14.79 -6.42
N ASP A 313 -4.50 14.17 -6.98
CA ASP A 313 -4.52 13.83 -8.40
C ASP A 313 -4.53 15.08 -9.29
N CYS A 314 -5.20 16.15 -8.86
CA CYS A 314 -5.12 17.44 -9.55
C CYS A 314 -3.68 17.98 -9.53
N ALA A 315 -2.98 17.89 -8.38
CA ALA A 315 -1.58 18.33 -8.26
C ALA A 315 -0.65 17.53 -9.19
N ARG A 316 -0.92 16.23 -9.40
CA ARG A 316 -0.17 15.36 -10.34
C ARG A 316 -0.21 15.86 -11.79
N HIS A 317 -1.23 16.60 -12.20
CA HIS A 317 -1.31 17.18 -13.55
C HIS A 317 -0.34 18.35 -13.77
N PHE A 318 0.19 18.96 -12.70
CA PHE A 318 1.07 20.12 -12.77
C PHE A 318 2.55 19.75 -12.63
N SER A 319 2.98 19.39 -11.42
CA SER A 319 4.37 19.03 -11.14
C SER A 319 4.53 18.30 -9.81
N GLU A 320 5.67 17.64 -9.64
CA GLU A 320 6.05 17.00 -8.37
C GLU A 320 6.11 17.98 -7.21
N TRP A 321 6.58 19.21 -7.47
CA TRP A 321 6.58 20.27 -6.47
C TRP A 321 5.18 20.55 -5.90
N HIS A 322 4.13 20.54 -6.72
CA HIS A 322 2.75 20.73 -6.22
C HIS A 322 2.29 19.54 -5.36
N MET A 323 2.72 18.31 -5.68
CA MET A 323 2.40 17.14 -4.87
C MET A 323 3.05 17.21 -3.49
N GLU A 324 4.32 17.62 -3.42
CA GLU A 324 5.09 17.62 -2.18
C GLU A 324 4.80 18.84 -1.29
N SER A 325 4.61 20.01 -1.90
CA SER A 325 4.45 21.28 -1.16
C SER A 325 3.01 21.55 -0.69
N SER A 326 2.01 20.98 -1.35
CA SER A 326 0.60 21.21 -1.02
C SER A 326 0.22 20.43 0.23
N ALA A 327 -0.09 21.14 1.31
CA ALA A 327 -0.51 20.53 2.56
C ALA A 327 -2.03 20.29 2.58
N LEU A 328 -2.80 21.25 2.06
CA LEU A 328 -4.26 21.21 1.98
C LEU A 328 -4.72 21.76 0.63
N ALA A 329 -5.99 21.53 0.32
CA ALA A 329 -6.70 22.20 -0.75
C ALA A 329 -7.77 23.14 -0.17
N LEU A 330 -7.93 24.32 -0.76
CA LEU A 330 -9.04 25.21 -0.51
C LEU A 330 -10.05 25.03 -1.65
N VAL A 331 -11.23 24.54 -1.30
CA VAL A 331 -12.34 24.27 -2.21
C VAL A 331 -13.36 25.40 -2.08
N ASP A 332 -13.73 26.02 -3.20
CA ASP A 332 -14.73 27.10 -3.28
C ASP A 332 -14.44 28.29 -2.35
N GLY A 333 -13.14 28.58 -2.16
CA GLY A 333 -12.64 29.74 -1.41
C GLY A 333 -12.92 29.71 0.09
N SER A 334 -13.62 28.70 0.61
CA SER A 334 -14.11 28.68 2.00
C SER A 334 -13.86 27.37 2.73
N MET A 335 -13.76 26.25 2.02
CA MET A 335 -13.70 24.94 2.62
C MET A 335 -12.30 24.32 2.49
N TYR A 336 -11.66 24.04 3.62
CA TYR A 336 -10.39 23.33 3.65
C TYR A 336 -10.61 21.82 3.49
N TRP A 337 -9.88 21.22 2.56
CA TRP A 337 -10.03 19.85 2.11
C TRP A 337 -8.69 19.11 2.17
N ASP A 338 -8.73 17.84 2.58
CA ASP A 338 -7.54 16.99 2.59
C ASP A 338 -7.12 16.66 1.16
N MET A 339 -5.81 16.59 0.92
CA MET A 339 -5.28 16.33 -0.42
C MET A 339 -5.70 14.97 -1.00
N HIS A 340 -5.92 13.96 -0.15
CA HIS A 340 -6.32 12.60 -0.54
C HIS A 340 -7.83 12.33 -0.37
N ARG A 341 -8.64 13.36 -0.10
CA ARG A 341 -10.10 13.22 0.02
C ARG A 341 -10.75 13.38 -1.38
N PRO A 342 -11.56 12.42 -1.84
CA PRO A 342 -12.23 12.52 -3.15
C PRO A 342 -13.10 13.77 -3.29
N LEU A 343 -13.15 14.32 -4.51
CA LEU A 343 -14.00 15.46 -4.87
C LEU A 343 -15.38 14.97 -5.30
N THR A 344 -16.43 15.52 -4.68
CA THR A 344 -17.83 15.09 -4.89
C THR A 344 -18.53 15.89 -5.97
N GLU A 345 -18.10 17.12 -6.25
CA GLU A 345 -18.76 18.04 -7.17
C GLU A 345 -17.75 18.92 -7.92
N SER A 346 -18.21 19.54 -9.01
CA SER A 346 -17.43 20.56 -9.74
C SER A 346 -17.18 21.76 -8.85
N CYS A 347 -15.92 22.14 -8.69
CA CYS A 347 -15.51 23.13 -7.71
C CYS A 347 -14.33 23.98 -8.21
N THR A 348 -14.04 25.06 -7.49
CA THR A 348 -12.78 25.80 -7.61
C THR A 348 -11.75 25.26 -6.62
N LEU A 349 -10.50 25.11 -7.05
CA LEU A 349 -9.44 24.47 -6.28
C LEU A 349 -8.21 25.38 -6.19
N GLU A 350 -7.72 25.61 -4.97
CA GLU A 350 -6.48 26.33 -4.69
C GLU A 350 -5.60 25.50 -3.75
N PHE A 351 -4.32 25.31 -4.09
CA PHE A 351 -3.39 24.58 -3.23
C PHE A 351 -2.86 25.46 -2.10
N GLN A 352 -2.93 24.95 -0.87
CA GLN A 352 -2.49 25.64 0.34
C GLN A 352 -1.16 25.03 0.80
N THR A 353 -0.12 25.86 0.82
CA THR A 353 1.24 25.48 1.27
C THR A 353 1.56 26.15 2.62
N PHE A 354 2.71 25.84 3.23
CA PHE A 354 3.15 26.47 4.47
C PHE A 354 3.57 27.94 4.32
N ASN A 355 3.83 28.41 3.09
CA ASN A 355 4.40 29.73 2.80
C ASN A 355 3.36 30.76 2.34
N ILE A 356 2.07 30.44 2.47
CA ILE A 356 0.98 31.36 2.11
C ILE A 356 0.86 32.52 3.12
N PRO A 357 0.25 33.65 2.75
CA PRO A 357 0.05 34.79 3.64
C PRO A 357 -0.76 34.45 4.91
N GLU A 358 -1.74 33.54 4.80
CA GLU A 358 -2.62 33.14 5.89
C GLU A 358 -2.50 31.63 6.24
N PRO A 359 -1.38 31.19 6.84
CA PRO A 359 -1.10 29.76 7.04
C PRO A 359 -1.83 29.18 8.26
N GLN A 360 -2.78 29.90 8.88
CA GLN A 360 -3.38 29.51 10.16
C GLN A 360 -4.04 28.13 10.12
N GLN A 361 -4.74 27.83 9.03
CA GLN A 361 -5.46 26.56 8.87
C GLN A 361 -4.52 25.42 8.50
N VAL A 362 -3.52 25.69 7.65
CA VAL A 362 -2.43 24.76 7.35
C VAL A 362 -1.65 24.41 8.61
N ASN A 363 -1.35 25.39 9.46
CA ASN A 363 -0.70 25.18 10.75
C ASN A 363 -1.57 24.31 11.67
N LYS A 364 -2.87 24.59 11.79
CA LYS A 364 -3.77 23.72 12.58
C LYS A 364 -3.77 22.28 12.05
N ALA A 365 -3.82 22.07 10.74
CA ALA A 365 -3.72 20.74 10.15
C ALA A 365 -2.36 20.07 10.45
N PHE A 366 -1.26 20.82 10.35
CA PHE A 366 0.08 20.33 10.69
C PHE A 366 0.19 19.88 12.14
N TRP A 367 -0.18 20.74 13.11
CA TRP A 367 -0.13 20.37 14.54
C TRP A 367 -1.06 19.19 14.86
N ARG A 368 -2.23 19.10 14.19
CA ARG A 368 -3.14 17.96 14.31
C ARG A 368 -2.49 16.67 13.80
N THR A 369 -1.85 16.71 12.63
CA THR A 369 -1.09 15.58 12.11
C THR A 369 0.06 15.21 13.03
N CYS A 370 0.78 16.18 13.60
CA CYS A 370 1.87 15.90 14.53
C CYS A 370 1.39 15.18 15.79
N SER A 371 0.23 15.57 16.35
CA SER A 371 -0.43 14.83 17.43
C SER A 371 -0.79 13.41 16.98
N PHE A 372 -1.42 13.24 15.82
CA PHE A 372 -1.78 11.92 15.29
C PHE A 372 -0.57 11.00 15.11
N MET A 373 0.52 11.50 14.55
CA MET A 373 1.81 10.79 14.44
C MET A 373 2.43 10.45 15.80
N LEU A 374 2.20 11.28 16.83
CA LEU A 374 2.65 10.99 18.20
C LEU A 374 1.92 9.78 18.79
N GLY A 375 0.62 9.65 18.48
CA GLY A 375 -0.16 8.44 18.80
C GLY A 375 0.42 7.19 18.13
N ALA A 376 0.74 7.28 16.83
CA ALA A 376 1.40 6.20 16.09
C ALA A 376 2.75 5.82 16.72
N CYS A 377 3.58 6.81 17.03
CA CYS A 377 4.86 6.62 17.71
C CYS A 377 4.68 5.92 19.07
N ALA A 378 3.70 6.35 19.88
CA ALA A 378 3.42 5.72 21.16
C ALA A 378 2.95 4.27 21.02
N THR A 379 2.29 3.90 19.92
CA THR A 379 1.84 2.51 19.72
C THR A 379 3.00 1.57 19.37
N VAL A 380 4.05 2.07 18.74
CA VAL A 380 5.21 1.28 18.27
C VAL A 380 6.37 1.30 19.27
N ALA A 381 6.47 2.32 20.11
CA ALA A 381 7.63 2.53 20.98
C ALA A 381 7.75 1.55 22.15
N PHE A 382 6.65 0.94 22.59
CA PHE A 382 6.63 0.04 23.74
C PHE A 382 6.70 -1.43 23.31
N LYS A 383 7.19 -2.28 24.20
CA LYS A 383 7.24 -3.74 24.00
C LYS A 383 5.83 -4.34 24.03
N ASP A 384 5.66 -5.49 23.38
CA ASP A 384 4.35 -6.17 23.24
C ASP A 384 3.65 -6.50 24.57
N ASN A 385 4.41 -6.63 25.66
CA ASN A 385 3.88 -6.90 27.00
C ASN A 385 3.33 -5.64 27.71
N VAL A 386 3.49 -4.46 27.13
CA VAL A 386 2.94 -3.20 27.65
C VAL A 386 1.68 -2.88 26.88
N ALA A 387 0.54 -2.86 27.57
CA ALA A 387 -0.71 -2.47 26.97
C ALA A 387 -0.72 -0.95 26.75
N VAL A 388 -0.81 -0.51 25.49
CA VAL A 388 -0.88 0.91 25.12
C VAL A 388 -2.30 1.22 24.65
N LYS A 389 -3.06 1.97 25.45
CA LYS A 389 -4.42 2.39 25.11
C LYS A 389 -4.42 3.87 24.75
N LEU A 390 -4.66 4.17 23.48
CA LEU A 390 -4.66 5.54 22.99
C LEU A 390 -5.95 6.27 23.37
N HIS A 391 -5.85 7.44 23.98
CA HIS A 391 -7.00 8.31 24.18
C HIS A 391 -7.17 9.24 22.97
N SER A 392 -8.18 10.11 22.98
CA SER A 392 -8.29 11.25 22.08
C SER A 392 -7.33 12.39 22.46
N PHE A 393 -6.85 13.10 21.44
CA PHE A 393 -6.04 14.31 21.57
C PHE A 393 -6.89 15.56 21.32
N PRO A 394 -6.69 16.64 22.08
CA PRO A 394 -7.46 17.87 21.91
C PRO A 394 -7.09 18.60 20.62
N GLY A 395 -7.93 19.56 20.25
CA GLY A 395 -7.66 20.44 19.10
C GLY A 395 -6.35 21.21 19.29
N PRO A 396 -5.60 21.46 18.20
CA PRO A 396 -4.28 22.10 18.29
C PRO A 396 -4.39 23.55 18.78
N ASP A 397 -3.68 23.88 19.86
CA ASP A 397 -3.46 25.26 20.31
C ASP A 397 -2.01 25.67 20.03
N ILE A 398 -1.81 26.37 18.91
CA ILE A 398 -0.49 26.78 18.43
C ILE A 398 0.24 27.65 19.47
N ARG A 399 -0.48 28.42 20.30
CA ARG A 399 0.10 29.32 21.31
C ARG A 399 0.82 28.57 22.44
N SER A 400 0.40 27.33 22.70
CA SER A 400 1.02 26.47 23.71
C SER A 400 2.48 26.14 23.34
N GLY A 401 2.80 26.08 22.05
CA GLY A 401 4.13 25.74 21.56
C GLY A 401 4.46 24.24 21.57
N SER A 402 3.49 23.36 21.85
CA SER A 402 3.65 21.90 21.78
C SER A 402 2.38 21.19 21.28
N PHE A 403 2.54 20.06 20.57
CA PHE A 403 1.44 19.17 20.20
C PHE A 403 1.44 18.05 21.22
N ILE A 404 0.25 17.51 21.46
CA ILE A 404 0.07 16.54 22.53
C ILE A 404 -0.75 15.33 22.09
N TYR A 405 -0.51 14.22 22.77
CA TYR A 405 -1.34 13.03 22.66
C TYR A 405 -1.42 12.36 24.03
N ASP A 406 -2.64 12.07 24.48
CA ASP A 406 -2.88 11.44 25.78
C ASP A 406 -2.98 9.92 25.61
N VAL A 407 -2.20 9.17 26.39
CA VAL A 407 -2.06 7.72 26.30
C VAL A 407 -2.24 7.10 27.69
N ASP A 408 -3.05 6.05 27.78
CA ASP A 408 -3.21 5.25 28.98
C ASP A 408 -2.25 4.04 28.94
N LEU A 409 -1.45 3.89 30.00
CA LEU A 409 -0.48 2.82 30.19
C LEU A 409 -0.78 2.09 31.51
N PRO A 410 -1.78 1.18 31.52
CA PRO A 410 -2.26 0.55 32.75
C PRO A 410 -1.21 -0.35 33.42
N THR A 411 -0.29 -0.94 32.65
CA THR A 411 0.78 -1.79 33.20
C THR A 411 1.95 -1.00 33.81
N LEU A 412 1.98 0.33 33.61
CA LEU A 412 3.07 1.21 34.03
C LEU A 412 2.53 2.40 34.84
N PRO A 413 2.10 2.22 36.09
CA PRO A 413 1.55 3.29 36.90
C PRO A 413 2.58 4.34 37.32
N ASP A 414 3.84 3.98 37.61
CA ASP A 414 4.85 4.91 38.13
C ASP A 414 5.98 5.19 37.15
N TRP A 415 5.73 4.98 35.86
CA TRP A 415 6.75 5.21 34.85
C TRP A 415 7.04 6.71 34.70
N LYS A 416 8.34 7.02 34.71
CA LYS A 416 8.87 8.34 34.38
C LYS A 416 9.92 8.14 33.30
N PRO A 417 9.75 8.75 32.11
CA PRO A 417 10.69 8.55 31.03
C PRO A 417 12.07 9.12 31.39
N THR A 418 13.08 8.32 31.14
CA THR A 418 14.48 8.73 31.18
C THR A 418 14.84 9.55 29.96
N PRO A 419 15.91 10.38 30.02
CA PRO A 419 16.39 11.10 28.83
C PRO A 419 16.74 10.18 27.65
N GLN A 420 17.25 8.96 27.90
CA GLN A 420 17.49 7.99 26.83
C GLN A 420 16.19 7.53 26.18
N GLU A 421 15.15 7.20 26.95
CA GLU A 421 13.84 6.81 26.40
C GLU A 421 13.20 7.93 25.57
N MET A 422 13.34 9.19 26.00
CA MET A 422 12.86 10.35 25.23
C MET A 422 13.56 10.49 23.88
N HIS A 423 14.86 10.23 23.82
CA HIS A 423 15.61 10.20 22.56
C HIS A 423 15.16 9.04 21.66
N THR A 424 14.93 7.85 22.21
CA THR A 424 14.41 6.70 21.47
C THR A 424 13.01 6.99 20.90
N LEU A 425 12.11 7.59 21.69
CA LEU A 425 10.80 8.03 21.22
C LEU A 425 10.93 9.03 20.07
N SER A 426 11.83 9.99 20.19
CA SER A 426 12.09 10.96 19.12
C SER A 426 12.65 10.29 17.86
N ALA A 427 13.54 9.31 18.01
CA ALA A 427 14.10 8.55 16.90
C ALA A 427 13.04 7.72 16.17
N GLU A 428 12.12 7.07 16.90
CA GLU A 428 11.03 6.31 16.29
C GLU A 428 10.05 7.24 15.57
N TYR A 429 9.74 8.41 16.15
CA TYR A 429 8.94 9.42 15.45
C TYR A 429 9.61 9.85 14.14
N ILE A 430 10.90 10.15 14.16
CA ILE A 430 11.66 10.53 12.95
C ILE A 430 11.61 9.41 11.91
N LYS A 431 11.75 8.15 12.33
CA LYS A 431 11.66 6.99 11.45
C LYS A 431 10.29 6.90 10.77
N LEU A 432 9.20 7.14 11.49
CA LEU A 432 7.84 7.20 10.92
C LEU A 432 7.71 8.34 9.90
N THR A 433 8.24 9.54 10.19
CA THR A 433 8.19 10.67 9.23
C THR A 433 8.99 10.41 7.95
N ARG A 434 10.10 9.69 8.05
CA ARG A 434 10.97 9.37 6.90
C ARG A 434 10.39 8.32 5.96
N GLN A 435 9.38 7.56 6.39
CA GLN A 435 8.66 6.64 5.51
C GLN A 435 7.88 7.37 4.42
N ASN A 436 7.56 8.66 4.62
CA ASN A 436 6.82 9.50 3.67
C ASN A 436 5.47 8.87 3.27
N ASP A 437 4.83 8.21 4.24
CA ASP A 437 3.50 7.62 4.08
C ASP A 437 2.45 8.73 3.89
N LEU A 438 1.53 8.48 2.96
CA LEU A 438 0.37 9.32 2.69
C LEU A 438 -0.61 9.27 3.85
N ILE A 439 -1.29 10.39 4.11
CA ILE A 439 -2.32 10.49 5.14
C ILE A 439 -3.69 10.33 4.47
N GLU A 440 -4.30 9.17 4.70
CA GLU A 440 -5.55 8.80 4.07
C GLU A 440 -6.72 9.05 5.03
N ARG A 441 -7.81 9.61 4.49
CA ARG A 441 -9.05 9.86 5.23
C ARG A 441 -10.15 8.90 4.79
N LEU A 442 -10.95 8.42 5.74
CA LEU A 442 -12.14 7.61 5.48
C LEU A 442 -13.28 8.02 6.41
N GLU A 443 -14.51 8.07 5.90
CA GLU A 443 -15.71 8.22 6.72
C GLU A 443 -16.42 6.88 6.84
N VAL A 444 -16.71 6.45 8.07
CA VAL A 444 -17.34 5.16 8.34
C VAL A 444 -18.56 5.32 9.23
N GLY A 445 -19.48 4.35 9.18
CA GLY A 445 -20.62 4.31 10.09
C GLY A 445 -20.20 3.99 11.53
N GLN A 446 -21.07 4.34 12.49
CA GLN A 446 -20.82 4.09 13.91
C GLN A 446 -20.53 2.61 14.23
N GLU A 447 -21.28 1.68 13.63
CA GLU A 447 -21.13 0.23 13.88
C GLU A 447 -19.73 -0.27 13.51
N LEU A 448 -19.26 0.07 12.30
CA LEU A 448 -17.92 -0.30 11.85
C LEU A 448 -16.84 0.40 12.68
N ALA A 449 -17.03 1.66 13.06
CA ALA A 449 -16.09 2.35 13.96
C ALA A 449 -15.97 1.63 15.31
N LEU A 450 -17.09 1.20 15.92
CA LEU A 450 -17.08 0.43 17.16
C LEU A 450 -16.35 -0.92 16.98
N GLU A 451 -16.55 -1.59 15.84
CA GLU A 451 -15.83 -2.83 15.54
C GLU A 451 -14.32 -2.62 15.39
N MET A 452 -13.91 -1.51 14.75
CA MET A 452 -12.50 -1.18 14.56
C MET A 452 -11.78 -0.91 15.88
N PHE A 453 -12.41 -0.24 16.84
CA PHE A 453 -11.79 0.16 18.11
C PHE A 453 -12.23 -0.69 19.31
N VAL A 454 -12.70 -1.91 19.08
CA VAL A 454 -13.20 -2.83 20.12
C VAL A 454 -12.16 -3.14 21.22
N ASP A 455 -10.88 -3.06 20.88
CA ASP A 455 -9.74 -3.25 21.80
C ASP A 455 -9.53 -2.06 22.75
N ASN A 456 -10.06 -0.89 22.40
CA ASN A 456 -9.83 0.37 23.10
C ASN A 456 -11.11 0.90 23.75
N GLU A 457 -11.20 0.70 25.06
CA GLU A 457 -12.34 1.13 25.89
C GLU A 457 -12.62 2.64 25.81
N HIS A 458 -11.57 3.48 25.76
CA HIS A 458 -11.72 4.93 25.71
C HIS A 458 -12.37 5.39 24.41
N LYS A 459 -11.92 4.84 23.29
CA LYS A 459 -12.44 5.18 21.95
C LYS A 459 -13.85 4.63 21.76
N THR A 460 -14.11 3.41 22.24
CA THR A 460 -15.45 2.79 22.20
C THR A 460 -16.50 3.64 22.92
N LYS A 461 -16.15 4.23 24.07
CA LYS A 461 -17.05 5.17 24.80
C LYS A 461 -17.28 6.49 24.05
N GLN A 462 -16.31 6.97 23.28
CA GLN A 462 -16.38 8.26 22.58
C GLN A 462 -17.11 8.20 21.23
N ILE A 463 -17.04 7.07 20.54
CA ILE A 463 -17.59 6.89 19.19
C ILE A 463 -19.10 7.26 19.11
N PRO A 464 -19.99 6.82 20.02
CA PRO A 464 -21.40 7.19 19.98
C PRO A 464 -21.63 8.71 20.05
N ASP A 465 -20.85 9.41 20.89
CA ASP A 465 -20.96 10.87 21.04
C ASP A 465 -20.46 11.61 19.81
N ILE A 466 -19.42 11.10 19.16
CA ILE A 466 -18.88 11.65 17.91
C ILE A 466 -19.86 11.43 16.76
N ALA A 467 -20.48 10.25 16.69
CA ALA A 467 -21.42 9.87 15.65
C ALA A 467 -22.79 10.58 15.79
N ARG A 468 -23.09 11.21 16.94
CA ARG A 468 -24.39 11.82 17.23
C ARG A 468 -24.86 12.85 16.20
N THR A 469 -23.93 13.59 15.57
CA THR A 469 -24.28 14.66 14.63
C THR A 469 -24.72 14.11 13.27
N ASN A 470 -23.92 13.23 12.65
CA ASN A 470 -24.08 12.81 11.26
C ASN A 470 -24.15 11.28 11.05
N GLY A 471 -24.19 10.48 12.13
CA GLY A 471 -24.12 9.01 12.09
C GLY A 471 -22.78 8.44 11.60
N LYS A 472 -21.82 9.30 11.27
CA LYS A 472 -20.52 8.95 10.69
C LYS A 472 -19.36 9.39 11.57
N VAL A 473 -18.28 8.63 11.53
CA VAL A 473 -17.02 8.90 12.22
C VAL A 473 -15.92 9.05 11.16
N THR A 474 -15.09 10.09 11.30
CA THR A 474 -13.94 10.32 10.42
C THR A 474 -12.70 9.62 10.98
N LEU A 475 -12.10 8.76 10.17
CA LEU A 475 -10.86 8.04 10.45
C LEU A 475 -9.73 8.54 9.57
N TYR A 476 -8.53 8.56 10.13
CA TYR A 476 -7.29 8.81 9.40
C TYR A 476 -6.37 7.61 9.52
N LYS A 477 -5.62 7.35 8.44
CA LYS A 477 -4.59 6.33 8.37
C LYS A 477 -3.26 6.93 7.94
N VAL A 478 -2.18 6.54 8.62
CA VAL A 478 -0.79 6.70 8.17
C VAL A 478 -0.05 5.39 8.34
N GLY A 479 0.55 4.88 7.27
CA GLY A 479 1.10 3.53 7.25
C GLY A 479 0.06 2.50 7.70
N LYS A 480 0.30 1.86 8.85
CA LYS A 480 -0.63 0.91 9.50
C LYS A 480 -1.46 1.52 10.64
N HIS A 481 -1.11 2.71 11.10
CA HIS A 481 -1.78 3.35 12.23
C HIS A 481 -3.11 3.97 11.78
N VAL A 482 -4.20 3.64 12.48
CA VAL A 482 -5.55 4.18 12.24
C VAL A 482 -6.10 4.79 13.52
N ASP A 483 -6.53 6.05 13.47
CA ASP A 483 -7.18 6.73 14.59
C ASP A 483 -8.27 7.73 14.14
N ILE A 484 -9.11 8.13 15.09
CA ILE A 484 -10.25 9.04 14.91
C ILE A 484 -9.78 10.49 15.00
N SER A 485 -10.14 11.31 14.00
CA SER A 485 -9.94 12.76 14.08
C SER A 485 -10.95 13.51 13.23
N LYS A 486 -11.27 14.75 13.61
CA LYS A 486 -12.16 15.62 12.82
C LYS A 486 -11.50 16.15 11.55
N GLY A 487 -10.18 16.19 11.49
CA GLY A 487 -9.44 16.76 10.36
C GLY A 487 -9.61 18.28 10.20
N PRO A 488 -9.16 18.83 9.06
CA PRO A 488 -8.34 18.16 8.03
C PRO A 488 -6.89 17.91 8.50
N MET A 489 -6.13 17.09 7.79
CA MET A 489 -4.71 16.80 8.03
C MET A 489 -3.85 17.15 6.81
N ILE A 490 -2.53 17.27 7.02
CA ILE A 490 -1.59 17.49 5.90
C ILE A 490 -1.54 16.25 4.99
N SER A 491 -0.98 16.38 3.78
CA SER A 491 -1.02 15.33 2.75
C SER A 491 -0.18 14.11 3.10
N SER A 492 1.04 14.32 3.60
CA SER A 492 2.00 13.23 3.85
C SER A 492 2.77 13.46 5.15
N SER A 493 3.18 12.36 5.78
CA SER A 493 4.12 12.37 6.91
C SER A 493 5.47 13.00 6.56
N GLY A 494 5.89 12.98 5.29
CA GLY A 494 7.15 13.61 4.83
C GLY A 494 7.13 15.14 4.81
N GLN A 495 5.95 15.75 4.99
CA GLN A 495 5.83 17.21 5.16
C GLN A 495 6.24 17.65 6.58
N ILE A 496 6.41 16.70 7.51
CA ILE A 496 7.01 16.93 8.82
C ILE A 496 8.52 16.84 8.69
N GLY A 497 9.20 17.94 9.01
CA GLY A 497 10.65 18.07 8.95
C GLY A 497 11.30 17.72 10.29
N LYS A 498 11.85 18.73 10.98
CA LYS A 498 12.47 18.53 12.30
C LYS A 498 11.40 18.27 13.34
N VAL A 499 11.57 17.23 14.15
CA VAL A 499 10.66 16.87 15.23
C VAL A 499 11.42 16.36 16.45
N PHE A 500 10.87 16.64 17.64
CA PHE A 500 11.41 16.19 18.92
C PHE A 500 10.27 15.95 19.92
N VAL A 501 10.29 14.80 20.59
CA VAL A 501 9.38 14.50 21.70
C VAL A 501 9.99 15.11 22.96
N ALA A 502 9.40 16.19 23.44
CA ALA A 502 10.00 17.06 24.46
C ALA A 502 9.79 16.55 25.88
N ALA A 503 8.59 16.05 26.20
CA ALA A 503 8.24 15.59 27.54
C ALA A 503 7.08 14.58 27.52
N VAL A 504 7.00 13.76 28.56
CA VAL A 504 5.79 12.99 28.89
C VAL A 504 5.39 13.34 30.32
N HIS A 505 4.17 13.84 30.50
CA HIS A 505 3.66 14.24 31.81
C HIS A 505 2.60 13.26 32.29
N LYS A 506 2.71 12.79 33.52
CA LYS A 506 1.67 11.97 34.15
C LYS A 506 0.54 12.88 34.64
N LEU A 507 -0.68 12.62 34.17
CA LEU A 507 -1.91 13.27 34.59
C LEU A 507 -2.69 12.29 35.47
N LEU A 508 -3.15 12.76 36.63
CA LEU A 508 -3.88 11.96 37.60
C LEU A 508 -5.38 12.25 37.53
N GLY A 509 -6.16 11.16 37.57
CA GLY A 509 -7.60 11.13 37.75
C GLY A 509 -8.07 11.90 38.97
N SER A 510 -9.18 12.64 38.86
CA SER A 510 -10.00 12.88 40.05
C SER A 510 -10.60 11.55 40.53
N PRO A 511 -10.94 11.39 41.83
CA PRO A 511 -11.51 10.15 42.36
C PRO A 511 -12.81 9.70 41.68
N GLU A 512 -13.52 10.63 41.05
CA GLU A 512 -14.79 10.45 40.33
C GLU A 512 -14.59 10.16 38.83
N SER A 513 -13.36 10.24 38.31
CA SER A 513 -13.07 10.03 36.89
C SER A 513 -12.95 8.55 36.55
N ASP A 514 -13.58 8.14 35.45
CA ASP A 514 -13.45 6.79 34.87
C ASP A 514 -11.98 6.42 34.55
N VAL A 515 -11.13 7.42 34.31
CA VAL A 515 -9.73 7.26 33.91
C VAL A 515 -8.80 7.65 35.06
N LYS A 516 -8.18 6.65 35.68
CA LYS A 516 -7.32 6.83 36.87
C LYS A 516 -6.03 7.59 36.57
N GLN A 517 -5.46 7.41 35.39
CA GLN A 517 -4.23 8.07 34.96
C GLN A 517 -4.13 8.16 33.44
N LEU A 518 -3.46 9.19 32.94
CA LEU A 518 -3.03 9.31 31.54
C LEU A 518 -1.62 9.88 31.49
N TYR A 519 -0.87 9.48 30.47
CA TYR A 519 0.41 10.05 30.12
C TYR A 519 0.22 10.98 28.93
N ARG A 520 0.50 12.26 29.12
CA ARG A 520 0.47 13.27 28.08
C ARG A 520 1.82 13.37 27.42
N PHE A 521 1.95 12.77 26.24
CA PHE A 521 3.12 12.90 25.39
C PHE A 521 3.09 14.27 24.73
N GLN A 522 4.24 14.96 24.69
CA GLN A 522 4.36 16.30 24.13
C GLN A 522 5.55 16.39 23.19
N GLY A 523 5.36 17.05 22.06
CA GLY A 523 6.42 17.27 21.09
C GLY A 523 6.36 18.64 20.43
N VAL A 524 7.43 18.94 19.70
CA VAL A 524 7.55 20.12 18.85
C VAL A 524 8.09 19.69 17.49
N ALA A 525 7.54 20.28 16.43
CA ALA A 525 7.93 19.96 15.06
C ALA A 525 7.89 21.20 14.17
N LEU A 526 8.66 21.14 13.08
CA LEU A 526 8.73 22.13 12.03
C LEU A 526 8.47 21.45 10.67
N PRO A 527 7.79 22.11 9.73
CA PRO A 527 7.64 21.59 8.36
C PRO A 527 8.99 21.42 7.64
N THR A 528 9.07 20.50 6.68
CA THR A 528 10.32 20.13 5.95
C THR A 528 11.01 21.31 5.25
N GLY A 529 10.28 22.36 4.87
CA GLY A 529 10.85 23.57 4.27
C GLY A 529 11.36 24.63 5.27
N VAL A 530 11.06 24.49 6.56
CA VAL A 530 11.42 25.49 7.58
C VAL A 530 12.77 25.13 8.20
N ILE A 531 13.81 25.86 7.78
CA ILE A 531 15.17 25.67 8.28
C ILE A 531 15.37 26.52 9.54
N LEU A 532 15.66 25.85 10.66
CA LEU A 532 16.00 26.48 11.92
C LEU A 532 17.34 25.95 12.44
N ASN A 533 18.20 26.85 12.93
CA ASN A 533 19.46 26.49 13.60
C ASN A 533 19.16 25.60 14.82
N HIS A 534 20.07 24.66 15.12
CA HIS A 534 20.06 23.84 16.33
C HIS A 534 19.82 24.64 17.62
N PHE A 535 20.46 25.80 17.80
CA PHE A 535 20.27 26.62 19.00
C PHE A 535 18.83 27.13 19.14
N ALA A 536 18.29 27.74 18.08
CA ALA A 536 16.91 28.22 18.07
C ALA A 536 15.89 27.07 18.22
N PHE A 537 16.16 25.90 17.63
CA PHE A 537 15.32 24.72 17.84
C PHE A 537 15.37 24.24 19.29
N SER A 538 16.54 24.32 19.95
CA SER A 538 16.66 23.95 21.37
C SER A 538 15.84 24.87 22.30
N ILE A 539 15.66 26.15 21.95
CA ILE A 539 14.76 27.04 22.70
C ILE A 539 13.31 26.56 22.58
N LEU A 540 12.90 26.10 21.39
CA LEU A 540 11.56 25.56 21.17
C LEU A 540 11.35 24.24 21.95
N THR A 541 12.35 23.36 21.98
CA THR A 541 12.25 22.11 22.75
C THR A 541 12.18 22.37 24.26
N GLU A 542 12.96 23.30 24.79
CA GLU A 542 12.88 23.70 26.20
C GLU A 542 11.50 24.29 26.54
N ARG A 543 10.94 25.14 25.67
CA ARG A 543 9.58 25.66 25.85
C ARG A 543 8.54 24.53 25.83
N ALA A 544 8.68 23.57 24.92
CA ALA A 544 7.76 22.45 24.76
C ALA A 544 7.78 21.43 25.91
N LYS A 545 8.79 21.46 26.79
CA LYS A 545 8.81 20.66 28.03
C LYS A 545 7.76 21.10 29.05
N LYS A 546 7.34 22.38 29.02
CA LYS A 546 6.32 22.90 29.92
C LYS A 546 4.98 22.23 29.64
N LEU A 547 4.30 21.77 30.69
CA LEU A 547 3.02 21.07 30.56
C LEU A 547 2.01 21.91 29.78
N ASN A 548 1.65 21.44 28.60
CA ASN A 548 0.54 21.98 27.82
C ASN A 548 -0.80 21.89 28.59
N SER A 549 -1.44 23.04 28.79
CA SER A 549 -2.70 23.22 29.52
C SER A 549 -3.96 22.95 28.68
N ALA A 550 -3.82 22.42 27.46
CA ALA A 550 -4.96 22.02 26.64
C ALA A 550 -5.87 21.03 27.40
N ARG A 551 -7.18 21.10 27.13
CA ARG A 551 -8.22 20.34 27.85
C ARG A 551 -7.84 18.87 27.99
N SER A 552 -7.83 18.38 29.23
CA SER A 552 -7.58 16.97 29.54
C SER A 552 -8.90 16.21 29.61
N PRO A 553 -8.95 14.95 29.13
CA PRO A 553 -10.11 14.08 29.31
C PRO A 553 -10.40 13.72 30.77
N ILE A 554 -9.36 13.79 31.61
CA ILE A 554 -9.43 13.37 33.01
C ILE A 554 -10.15 14.41 33.90
N ASN A 555 -9.95 15.69 33.64
CA ASN A 555 -10.47 16.79 34.46
C ASN A 555 -11.34 17.71 33.60
N PRO A 556 -12.67 17.52 33.57
CA PRO A 556 -13.58 18.46 32.96
C PRO A 556 -13.67 19.74 33.81
N PHE A 557 -12.81 20.73 33.50
CA PHE A 557 -12.75 22.10 34.01
C PHE A 557 -12.45 22.32 35.52
N VAL A 558 -11.38 23.10 35.78
CA VAL A 558 -11.42 24.21 36.74
C VAL A 558 -11.22 25.46 35.89
N ASP A 559 -12.26 26.29 35.79
CA ASP A 559 -12.13 27.61 35.17
C ASP A 559 -11.26 28.47 36.09
N THR A 560 -10.06 28.84 35.65
CA THR A 560 -9.17 29.76 36.41
C THR A 560 -9.27 31.19 35.89
N ARG A 561 -10.38 31.52 35.21
CA ARG A 561 -10.69 32.89 34.80
C ARG A 561 -11.88 33.46 35.57
N GLU A 562 -11.72 33.61 36.87
CA GLU A 562 -12.45 34.50 37.79
C GLU A 562 -11.68 34.38 39.11
N SER A 563 -10.98 35.36 39.69
CA SER A 563 -11.10 36.81 39.68
C SER A 563 -9.70 37.41 39.91
N VAL A 564 -9.17 38.15 38.95
CA VAL A 564 -8.19 39.19 39.28
C VAL A 564 -9.04 40.40 39.59
N GLU A 565 -9.21 40.70 40.88
CA GLU A 565 -9.78 41.97 41.31
C GLU A 565 -9.05 43.12 40.59
N PRO A 566 -9.77 44.14 40.11
CA PRO A 566 -9.13 45.30 39.53
C PRO A 566 -8.33 45.99 40.65
N GLN A 567 -7.01 45.90 40.60
CA GLN A 567 -6.15 46.80 41.36
C GLN A 567 -6.49 48.22 40.90
N SER A 568 -7.23 48.92 41.77
CA SER A 568 -7.44 50.36 41.68
C SER A 568 -6.09 51.05 41.56
N ILE A 569 -5.80 51.58 40.38
CA ILE A 569 -4.77 52.59 40.21
C ILE A 569 -5.30 53.82 40.95
N GLN A 570 -4.88 53.98 42.21
CA GLN A 570 -4.99 55.25 42.91
C GLN A 570 -4.04 56.22 42.21
N ALA A 571 -4.63 57.14 41.45
CA ALA A 571 -3.98 58.38 41.07
C ALA A 571 -3.69 59.16 42.37
N HIS A 572 -2.42 59.25 42.73
CA HIS A 572 -1.94 60.31 43.59
C HIS A 572 -1.39 61.44 42.72
N ALA A 573 -1.78 62.64 43.14
CA ALA A 573 -1.66 63.94 42.50
C ALA A 573 -0.23 64.33 42.08
#